data_AF-A0A0L6JI01-F1
#
_entry.id   AF-A0A0L6JI01-F1
#
_cell.length_a   1.000
_cell.length_b   1.000
_cell.length_c   1.000
_cell.angle_alpha   90.00
_cell.angle_beta   90.00
_cell.angle_gamma   90.00
#
_symmetry.space_group_name_H-M   'P 1'
#
loop_
_entity.id
_entity.type
_entity.pdbx_description
1 polymer ?
#
loop_
_entity_poly.entity_id
_entity_poly.type
_entity_poly.pdbx_seq_one_letter_code
_entity_poly.pdbx_strand_id
1 'polypeptide(L)' 'MEDLLIKIFCDTGDFCIRLDKHLKSHILKESQKHQKKLCSSKMMELSEVMTIIIFFHLSSYRTFKHYYKEYVLKS' A
#
# COMPACT_ATOMS: atom_id res chain seq x y z
N MET A 1 8.35 17.22 4.76
CA MET A 1 8.36 15.91 4.06
C MET A 1 7.65 14.85 4.87
N GLU A 2 7.85 14.81 6.19
CA GLU A 2 7.12 13.92 7.10
C GLU A 2 5.60 14.14 7.05
N ASP A 3 5.11 15.39 7.04
CA ASP A 3 3.67 15.67 6.93
C ASP A 3 3.03 15.12 5.64
N LEU A 4 3.80 15.13 4.54
CA LEU A 4 3.34 14.57 3.27
C LEU A 4 3.24 13.05 3.34
N LEU A 5 4.23 12.40 3.97
CA LEU A 5 4.21 10.95 4.18
C LEU A 5 3.04 10.54 5.08
N ILE A 6 2.82 11.25 6.19
CA ILE A 6 1.70 11.01 7.10
C ILE A 6 0.38 11.17 6.35
N LYS A 7 0.24 12.23 5.55
CA LYS A 7 -0.96 12.45 4.73
C LYS A 7 -1.21 11.30 3.75
N ILE A 8 -0.19 10.88 3.01
CA ILE A 8 -0.31 9.75 2.06
C ILE A 8 -0.69 8.47 2.80
N PHE A 9 -0.08 8.22 3.96
CA PHE A 9 -0.39 7.04 4.78
C PHE A 9 -1.86 7.04 5.23
N CYS A 10 -2.36 8.16 5.76
CA CYS A 10 -3.76 8.30 6.15
C CYS A 10 -4.71 8.13 4.95
N ASP A 11 -4.44 8.84 3.84
CA ASP A 11 -5.31 8.84 2.66
C ASP A 11 -5.38 7.45 1.99
N THR A 12 -4.23 6.75 1.90
CA THR A 12 -4.17 5.39 1.33
C THR A 12 -4.80 4.34 2.24
N GLY A 13 -4.65 4.47 3.57
CA GLY A 13 -5.33 3.63 4.55
C GLY A 13 -6.85 3.72 4.40
N ASP A 14 -7.38 4.94 4.40
CA ASP A 14 -8.82 5.19 4.24
C ASP A 14 -9.35 4.72 2.87
N PHE A 15 -8.56 4.92 1.81
CA PHE A 15 -8.88 4.39 0.49
C PHE A 15 -8.94 2.86 0.48
N CYS A 16 -7.97 2.17 1.07
CA CYS A 16 -7.96 0.71 1.17
C CYS A 16 -9.19 0.16 1.90
N ILE A 17 -9.63 0.81 2.99
CA ILE A 17 -10.83 0.40 3.72
C ILE A 17 -12.07 0.49 2.81
N ARG A 18 -12.22 1.58 2.05
CA ARG A 18 -13.33 1.75 1.11
C ARG A 18 -13.25 0.75 -0.04
N LEU A 19 -12.04 0.53 -0.55
CA LEU A 19 -11.78 -0.42 -1.63
C LEU A 19 -12.13 -1.84 -1.20
N ASP A 20 -11.70 -2.29 -0.02
CA ASP A 20 -12.01 -3.63 0.49
C ASP A 20 -13.52 -3.85 0.65
N LYS A 21 -14.25 -2.86 1.20
CA LYS A 21 -15.72 -2.91 1.28
C LYS A 21 -16.36 -3.05 -0.09
N HIS A 22 -15.90 -2.28 -1.08
CA HIS A 22 -16.40 -2.33 -2.45
C HIS A 22 -16.07 -3.68 -3.12
N LEU A 23 -14.84 -4.17 -2.98
CA LEU A 23 -14.43 -5.45 -3.55
C LEU A 23 -15.24 -6.61 -2.94
N LYS A 24 -15.49 -6.60 -1.62
CA LYS A 24 -16.34 -7.61 -0.97
C LYS A 24 -17.77 -7.64 -1.48
N SER A 25 -18.35 -6.49 -1.89
CA SER A 25 -19.71 -6.44 -2.44
C SER A 25 -19.79 -6.80 -3.92
N HIS A 26 -18.70 -6.67 -4.68
CA HIS A 26 -18.70 -6.87 -6.15
C HIS A 26 -17.96 -8.14 -6.63
N ILE A 27 -17.20 -8.81 -5.77
CA ILE A 27 -16.43 -10.00 -6.14
C ILE A 27 -17.21 -11.28 -5.81
N LEU A 28 -17.28 -12.19 -6.79
CA LEU A 28 -17.87 -13.53 -6.67
C LEU A 28 -17.21 -14.34 -5.53
N LYS A 29 -17.97 -15.19 -4.85
CA LYS A 29 -17.51 -15.92 -3.64
C LYS A 29 -16.27 -16.79 -3.86
N GLU A 30 -16.03 -17.27 -5.08
CA GLU A 30 -14.86 -18.08 -5.43
C GLU A 30 -13.56 -17.25 -5.44
N SER A 31 -13.62 -16.02 -5.92
CA SER A 31 -12.48 -15.08 -5.95
C SER A 31 -12.16 -14.48 -4.57
N GLN A 32 -13.09 -14.54 -3.61
CA GLN A 32 -12.83 -14.12 -2.23
C GLN A 32 -11.82 -15.02 -1.48
N LYS A 33 -11.75 -16.32 -1.82
CA LYS A 33 -10.75 -17.25 -1.25
C LYS A 33 -9.33 -16.91 -1.72
N HIS A 34 -9.18 -16.48 -2.97
CA HIS A 34 -7.89 -16.07 -3.53
C HIS A 34 -7.42 -14.74 -2.94
N GLN A 35 -8.33 -13.79 -2.71
CA GLN A 35 -8.02 -12.51 -2.06
C GLN A 35 -7.51 -12.68 -0.63
N LYS A 36 -8.16 -13.52 0.19
CA LYS A 36 -7.69 -13.80 1.57
C LYS A 36 -6.29 -14.41 1.62
N LYS A 37 -5.85 -15.08 0.55
CA LYS A 37 -4.50 -15.65 0.45
C LYS A 37 -3.45 -14.58 0.14
N LEU A 38 -3.84 -13.52 -0.57
CA LEU A 38 -2.99 -12.37 -0.89
C LEU A 38 -2.77 -11.45 0.33
N CYS A 39 -3.80 -11.32 1.17
CA CYS A 39 -3.76 -10.53 2.42
C CYS A 39 -3.38 -11.38 3.66
N SER A 40 -2.51 -12.37 3.48
CA SER A 40 -2.02 -13.17 4.61
C SER A 40 -1.07 -12.33 5.47
N SER A 41 -1.08 -12.52 6.80
CA SER A 41 -0.25 -11.79 7.79
C SER A 41 1.28 -11.82 7.53
N LYS A 42 1.76 -12.56 6.52
CA LYS A 42 3.15 -12.59 6.08
C LYS A 42 3.46 -11.62 4.94
N MET A 43 2.45 -10.94 4.38
CA MET A 43 2.60 -10.00 3.28
C MET A 43 2.30 -8.58 3.76
N MET A 44 2.94 -7.61 3.11
CA MET A 44 2.71 -6.19 3.37
C MET A 44 1.28 -5.80 2.96
N GLU A 45 0.61 -4.98 3.75
CA GLU A 45 -0.75 -4.55 3.45
C GLU A 45 -0.78 -3.63 2.23
N LEU A 46 -1.89 -3.65 1.48
CA LEU A 46 -2.00 -2.89 0.23
C LEU A 46 -1.80 -1.38 0.44
N SER A 47 -2.29 -0.85 1.57
CA SER A 47 -2.13 0.57 1.95
C SER A 47 -0.66 0.94 2.14
N GLU A 48 0.12 0.05 2.75
CA GLU A 48 1.54 0.27 2.99
C GLU A 48 2.33 0.23 1.68
N VAL A 49 2.04 -0.73 0.81
CA VAL A 49 2.64 -0.81 -0.54
C VAL A 49 2.31 0.45 -1.35
N MET A 50 1.06 0.90 -1.33
CA MET A 50 0.66 2.14 -2.01
C MET A 50 1.36 3.36 -1.44
N THR A 51 1.47 3.47 -0.10
CA THR A 51 2.19 4.56 0.56
C THR A 51 3.63 4.62 0.08
N ILE A 52 4.34 3.49 0.07
CA ILE A 52 5.73 3.39 -0.37
C ILE A 52 5.89 3.85 -1.82
N ILE A 53 5.01 3.40 -2.72
CA ILE A 53 5.09 3.69 -4.16
C ILE A 53 4.75 5.16 -4.43
N ILE A 54 3.69 5.69 -3.84
CA ILE A 54 3.29 7.09 -4.04
C ILE A 54 4.40 8.01 -3.51
N PHE A 55 4.92 7.75 -2.32
CA PHE A 55 5.98 8.55 -1.75
C PHE A 55 7.29 8.42 -2.55
N PHE A 56 7.61 7.25 -3.12
CA PHE A 56 8.73 7.11 -4.06
C PHE A 56 8.63 8.09 -5.23
N HIS A 57 7.46 8.18 -5.88
CA HIS A 57 7.27 9.08 -7.01
C HIS A 57 7.36 10.57 -6.64
N LEU A 58 7.08 10.91 -5.38
CA LEU A 58 7.12 12.29 -4.87
C LEU A 58 8.48 12.69 -4.25
N SER A 59 9.33 11.72 -3.91
CA SER A 59 10.60 11.93 -3.20
C SER A 59 11.80 12.20 -4.12
N SER A 60 11.57 12.34 -5.43
CA SER A 60 12.61 12.66 -6.43
C SER A 60 13.77 11.66 -6.53
N TYR A 61 13.61 10.45 -6.00
CA TYR A 61 14.59 9.38 -6.18
C TYR A 61 14.62 8.91 -7.64
N ARG A 62 15.82 8.79 -8.19
CA ARG A 62 15.99 8.34 -9.58
C ARG A 62 15.58 6.90 -9.82
N THR A 63 15.77 6.02 -8.83
CA THR A 63 15.45 4.60 -8.95
C THR A 63 14.78 4.08 -7.70
N PHE A 64 13.80 3.18 -7.88
CA PHE A 64 13.10 2.55 -6.77
C PHE A 64 14.04 1.74 -5.88
N LYS A 65 15.04 1.06 -6.46
CA LYS A 65 16.04 0.29 -5.71
C LYS A 65 16.83 1.16 -4.72
N HIS A 66 17.21 2.37 -5.12
CA HIS A 66 17.94 3.29 -4.24
C HIS A 66 17.03 3.81 -3.12
N TYR A 67 15.82 4.25 -3.47
CA TYR A 67 14.80 4.67 -2.50
C TYR A 67 14.50 3.58 -1.46
N TYR A 68 14.21 2.36 -1.93
CA TYR A 68 13.84 1.27 -1.05
C TYR A 68 14.98 0.92 -0.07
N LYS A 69 16.23 0.89 -0.53
CA LYS A 69 17.37 0.56 0.34
C LYS A 69 17.72 1.67 1.34
N GLU A 70 17.65 2.92 0.92
CA GLU A 70 18.12 4.05 1.73
C GLU A 70 17.03 4.65 2.63
N TYR A 71 15.75 4.51 2.26
CA TYR A 71 14.63 5.15 2.96
C TYR A 71 13.67 4.15 3.61
N VAL A 72 13.31 3.06 2.91
CA VAL A 72 12.29 2.11 3.40
C VAL A 72 12.90 1.00 4.27
N LEU A 73 13.95 0.35 3.77
CA LEU A 73 14.60 -0.79 4.43
C LEU A 73 15.51 -0.36 5.59
N LYS A 74 16.02 0.87 5.54
CA LYS A 74 16.89 1.45 6.57
C LYS A 74 16.13 1.95 7.80
N SER A 75 14.81 1.90 7.77
CA SER A 75 13.94 2.42 8.82
C SER A 75 13.80 1.49 10.01
#